data_AF-A0A3C0XGF6-F1
#
_entry.id   AF-A0A3C0XGF6-F1
#
_cell.length_a   1.000
_cell.length_b   1.000
_cell.length_c   1.000
_cell.angle_alpha   90.00
_cell.angle_beta   90.00
_cell.angle_gamma   90.00
#
_symmetry.space_group_name_H-M   'P 1'
#
loop_
_entity.id
_entity.type
_entity.pdbx_description
1 polymer ?
#
loop_
_entity_poly.entity_id
_entity_poly.type
_entity_poly.pdbx_seq_one_letter_code
_entity_poly.pdbx_strand_id
1 'polypeptide(L)'
;MAIRRGTIYFFVSPAASGAVGYLLLTNDQWNDADTQDVSGALVYDEAGTGRIAIPATGAFAGPLFATPKATLLNAIGNLTAVQLRPVEDFVRDVLAIPRLTGTPPHAPSAVPGPINYPHWSQIYYAGPPAGIPPQTKRRVVVSRDDYNRVVGGAICVRTTTSPNRGGQGFPVLSDGSKAVCVLSTFLPNATIRFDQRQSRPRPSQFFTQDMAMIAVGLAEALDL
;
A
#
# COMPACT_ATOMS: atom_id res chain seq x y z
N MET A 1 -16.17 -13.44 12.17
CA MET A 1 -16.60 -13.26 10.77
C MET A 1 -15.41 -13.58 9.89
N ALA A 2 -15.56 -14.43 8.86
CA ALA A 2 -14.47 -14.66 7.91
C ALA A 2 -14.37 -13.47 6.95
N ILE A 3 -13.20 -12.86 6.88
CA ILE A 3 -12.91 -11.72 5.99
C ILE A 3 -12.35 -12.29 4.69
N ARG A 4 -12.89 -11.87 3.53
CA ARG A 4 -12.64 -12.50 2.23
C ARG A 4 -12.23 -11.50 1.17
N ARG A 5 -11.27 -11.88 0.33
CA ARG A 5 -10.82 -11.10 -0.82
C ARG A 5 -12.00 -10.80 -1.75
N GLY A 6 -12.02 -9.59 -2.33
CA GLY A 6 -13.04 -9.19 -3.30
C GLY A 6 -14.37 -8.80 -2.67
N THR A 7 -14.51 -8.93 -1.35
CA THR A 7 -15.67 -8.45 -0.60
C THR A 7 -15.49 -6.97 -0.26
N ILE A 8 -16.55 -6.19 -0.43
CA ILE A 8 -16.66 -4.82 0.04
C ILE A 8 -17.31 -4.87 1.43
N TYR A 9 -16.62 -4.33 2.41
CA TYR A 9 -17.09 -4.22 3.78
C TYR A 9 -17.50 -2.78 4.11
N PHE A 10 -18.53 -2.64 4.92
CA PHE A 10 -18.75 -1.40 5.64
C PHE A 10 -17.61 -1.20 6.65
N PHE A 11 -17.12 0.03 6.74
CA PHE A 11 -15.93 0.36 7.52
C PHE A 11 -16.07 1.76 8.11
N VAL A 12 -15.62 1.92 9.35
CA VAL A 12 -15.62 3.22 10.04
C VAL A 12 -14.19 3.59 10.35
N SER A 13 -13.69 4.65 9.70
CA SER A 13 -12.39 5.24 10.04
C SER A 13 -12.38 6.76 9.91
N PRO A 14 -11.83 7.46 10.91
CA PRO A 14 -11.61 8.91 10.83
C PRO A 14 -10.72 9.32 9.66
N ALA A 15 -9.88 8.41 9.14
CA ALA A 15 -8.96 8.69 8.04
C ALA A 15 -9.58 8.50 6.65
N ALA A 16 -10.82 8.02 6.55
CA ALA A 16 -11.48 7.62 5.31
C ALA A 16 -12.69 8.52 4.98
N SER A 17 -12.51 9.84 5.05
CA SER A 17 -13.58 10.80 4.71
C SER A 17 -14.10 10.57 3.28
N GLY A 18 -15.42 10.46 3.15
CA GLY A 18 -16.10 10.25 1.88
C GLY A 18 -16.03 8.82 1.32
N ALA A 19 -15.36 7.89 2.00
CA ALA A 19 -15.40 6.48 1.61
C ALA A 19 -16.72 5.84 2.07
N VAL A 20 -17.33 5.05 1.19
CA VAL A 20 -18.60 4.34 1.42
C VAL A 20 -18.40 2.85 1.74
N GLY A 21 -17.18 2.36 1.56
CA GLY A 21 -16.83 0.99 1.86
C GLY A 21 -15.33 0.73 1.76
N TYR A 22 -14.96 -0.51 1.99
CA TYR A 22 -13.59 -1.00 1.93
C TYR A 22 -13.56 -2.31 1.16
N LEU A 23 -12.94 -2.29 -0.02
CA LEU A 23 -12.74 -3.46 -0.85
C LEU A 23 -11.49 -4.21 -0.37
N LEU A 24 -11.67 -5.43 0.13
CA LEU A 24 -10.55 -6.23 0.60
C LEU A 24 -9.73 -6.79 -0.56
N LEU A 25 -8.41 -6.57 -0.52
CA LEU A 25 -7.44 -7.02 -1.53
C LEU A 25 -6.34 -7.90 -0.97
N THR A 26 -6.28 -8.13 0.34
CA THR A 26 -5.33 -9.10 0.91
C THR A 26 -5.83 -10.51 0.61
N ASN A 27 -4.94 -11.42 0.26
CA ASN A 27 -5.30 -12.80 -0.06
C ASN A 27 -5.91 -13.53 1.16
N ASP A 28 -6.69 -14.59 0.90
CA ASP A 28 -7.43 -15.28 1.96
C ASP A 28 -6.54 -15.98 2.98
N GLN A 29 -5.37 -16.48 2.56
CA GLN A 29 -4.38 -17.07 3.46
C GLN A 29 -3.94 -16.06 4.55
N TRP A 30 -3.68 -14.81 4.18
CA TRP A 30 -3.32 -13.76 5.11
C TRP A 30 -4.53 -13.22 5.88
N ASN A 31 -5.73 -13.29 5.31
CA ASN A 31 -6.98 -12.95 6.01
C ASN A 31 -7.29 -13.95 7.13
N ASP A 32 -6.94 -15.22 6.95
CA ASP A 32 -7.13 -16.28 7.95
C ASP A 32 -5.97 -16.40 8.95
N ALA A 33 -4.78 -15.92 8.61
CA ALA A 33 -3.66 -15.86 9.52
C ALA A 33 -3.94 -14.94 10.74
N ASP A 34 -3.20 -15.15 11.84
CA ASP A 34 -3.24 -14.35 13.09
C ASP A 34 -2.83 -12.86 12.92
N THR A 35 -2.78 -12.35 11.70
CA THR A 35 -2.63 -10.94 11.41
C THR A 35 -3.87 -10.18 11.89
N GLN A 36 -3.67 -9.09 12.63
CA GLN A 36 -4.79 -8.25 13.10
C GLN A 36 -5.24 -7.21 12.06
N ASP A 37 -4.40 -6.96 11.06
CA ASP A 37 -4.58 -5.92 10.05
C ASP A 37 -4.62 -6.53 8.65
N VAL A 38 -5.33 -5.88 7.73
CA VAL A 38 -5.45 -6.25 6.31
C VAL A 38 -5.30 -5.02 5.42
N SER A 39 -4.93 -5.23 4.17
CA SER A 39 -4.86 -4.21 3.12
C SER A 39 -5.99 -4.35 2.10
N GLY A 40 -6.47 -3.22 1.60
CA GLY A 40 -7.60 -3.11 0.69
C GLY A 40 -7.70 -1.71 0.10
N ALA A 41 -8.63 -1.49 -0.81
CA ALA A 41 -8.89 -0.18 -1.39
C ALA A 41 -10.12 0.46 -0.74
N LEU A 42 -10.04 1.76 -0.44
CA LEU A 42 -11.22 2.53 -0.05
C LEU A 42 -12.18 2.64 -1.24
N VAL A 43 -13.48 2.48 -1.02
CA VAL A 43 -14.51 2.58 -2.06
C VAL A 43 -15.24 3.92 -1.94
N TYR A 44 -15.47 4.59 -3.06
CA TYR A 44 -16.11 5.91 -3.17
C TYR A 44 -17.25 5.89 -4.18
N ASP A 45 -18.29 6.68 -3.97
CA ASP A 45 -19.39 6.82 -4.95
C ASP A 45 -19.04 7.74 -6.13
N GLU A 46 -18.00 8.56 -5.98
CA GLU A 46 -17.61 9.55 -6.98
C GLU A 46 -16.20 9.30 -7.51
N ALA A 47 -16.02 9.61 -8.80
CA ALA A 47 -14.73 9.60 -9.46
C ALA A 47 -13.75 10.57 -8.77
N GLY A 48 -12.45 10.34 -8.97
CA GLY A 48 -11.43 11.21 -8.41
C GLY A 48 -10.03 10.76 -8.76
N THR A 49 -9.08 11.62 -8.43
CA THR A 49 -7.65 11.37 -8.68
C THR A 49 -7.19 10.13 -7.93
N GLY A 50 -6.53 9.20 -8.64
CA GLY A 50 -6.04 7.95 -8.06
C GLY A 50 -7.15 6.94 -7.74
N ARG A 51 -8.36 7.12 -8.29
CA ARG A 51 -9.47 6.18 -8.18
C ARG A 51 -9.73 5.49 -9.52
N ILE A 52 -10.11 4.22 -9.48
CA ILE A 52 -10.46 3.41 -10.64
C ILE A 52 -11.90 2.95 -10.53
N ALA A 53 -12.65 3.00 -11.64
CA ALA A 53 -14.04 2.57 -11.66
C ALA A 53 -14.16 1.06 -11.34
N ILE A 54 -15.20 0.71 -10.59
CA ILE A 54 -15.66 -0.65 -10.38
C ILE A 54 -16.95 -0.79 -11.21
N PRO A 55 -16.88 -1.28 -12.46
CA PRO A 55 -17.99 -1.14 -13.42
C PRO A 55 -19.32 -1.74 -12.94
N ALA A 56 -19.26 -2.77 -12.10
CA ALA A 56 -20.43 -3.47 -11.61
C ALA A 56 -21.22 -2.73 -10.52
N THR A 57 -20.59 -1.78 -9.81
CA THR A 57 -21.21 -1.09 -8.68
C THR A 57 -21.48 0.38 -8.97
N GLY A 58 -20.88 0.94 -10.04
CA GLY A 58 -20.87 2.39 -10.29
C GLY A 58 -19.97 3.16 -9.32
N ALA A 59 -19.31 2.47 -8.39
CA ALA A 59 -18.39 3.05 -7.42
C ALA A 59 -16.95 3.05 -7.96
N PHE A 60 -16.04 3.61 -7.17
CA PHE A 60 -14.63 3.76 -7.51
C PHE A 60 -13.73 3.24 -6.38
N ALA A 61 -12.76 2.40 -6.71
CA ALA A 61 -11.70 1.98 -5.80
C ALA A 61 -10.60 3.03 -5.76
N GLY A 62 -10.30 3.56 -4.58
CA GLY A 62 -9.21 4.50 -4.34
C GLY A 62 -7.90 3.82 -3.94
N PRO A 63 -6.99 4.55 -3.29
CA PRO A 63 -5.67 4.03 -2.94
C PRO A 63 -5.74 2.89 -1.92
N LEU A 64 -4.67 2.07 -1.88
CA LEU A 64 -4.52 1.03 -0.88
C LEU A 64 -4.45 1.62 0.52
N PHE A 65 -5.14 1.00 1.46
CA PHE A 65 -5.16 1.40 2.85
C PHE A 65 -5.10 0.14 3.72
N ALA A 66 -4.25 0.15 4.74
CA ALA A 66 -4.20 -0.93 5.72
C ALA A 66 -5.06 -0.56 6.93
N THR A 67 -5.91 -1.49 7.39
CA THR A 67 -6.80 -1.28 8.53
C THR A 67 -6.92 -2.53 9.41
N PRO A 68 -7.20 -2.39 10.72
CA PRO A 68 -7.47 -3.54 11.58
C PRO A 68 -8.71 -4.30 11.12
N LYS A 69 -8.65 -5.63 11.08
CA LYS A 69 -9.78 -6.53 10.75
C LYS A 69 -11.03 -6.20 11.56
N ALA A 70 -10.86 -5.83 12.83
CA ALA A 70 -11.95 -5.48 13.75
C ALA A 70 -12.75 -4.22 13.33
N THR A 71 -12.21 -3.40 12.44
CA THR A 71 -12.92 -2.22 11.90
C THR A 71 -13.81 -2.55 10.70
N LEU A 72 -13.64 -3.73 10.12
CA LEU A 72 -14.48 -4.22 9.02
C LEU A 72 -15.74 -4.83 9.62
N LEU A 73 -16.87 -4.24 9.28
CA LEU A 73 -18.18 -4.62 9.78
C LEU A 73 -18.87 -5.54 8.77
N ASN A 74 -20.12 -5.27 8.41
CA ASN A 74 -20.88 -6.14 7.53
C ASN A 74 -20.35 -6.09 6.09
N ALA A 75 -20.37 -7.24 5.41
CA ALA A 75 -20.19 -7.28 3.96
C ALA A 75 -21.39 -6.59 3.28
N ILE A 76 -21.10 -5.65 2.39
CA ILE A 76 -22.10 -4.87 1.65
C ILE A 76 -22.10 -5.16 0.15
N GLY A 77 -21.09 -5.89 -0.34
CA GLY A 77 -21.02 -6.34 -1.73
C GLY A 77 -19.92 -7.36 -1.93
N ASN A 78 -20.01 -8.16 -2.99
CA ASN A 78 -18.98 -9.11 -3.39
C ASN A 78 -18.70 -8.93 -4.88
N LEU A 79 -17.44 -8.73 -5.23
CA LEU A 79 -17.01 -8.66 -6.62
C LEU A 79 -16.64 -10.06 -7.12
N THR A 80 -17.07 -10.38 -8.33
CA THR A 80 -16.54 -11.55 -9.05
C THR A 80 -15.11 -11.28 -9.50
N ALA A 81 -14.36 -12.33 -9.84
CA ALA A 81 -12.98 -12.18 -10.35
C ALA A 81 -12.89 -11.22 -11.55
N VAL A 82 -13.88 -11.24 -12.45
CA VAL A 82 -13.94 -10.34 -13.61
C VAL A 82 -14.15 -8.88 -13.18
N GLN A 83 -14.93 -8.64 -12.14
CA GLN A 83 -15.21 -7.30 -11.61
C GLN A 83 -14.05 -6.76 -10.77
N LEU A 84 -13.28 -7.65 -10.13
CA LEU A 84 -12.12 -7.31 -9.32
C LEU A 84 -10.89 -7.00 -10.17
N ARG A 85 -10.74 -7.67 -11.32
CA ARG A 85 -9.57 -7.54 -12.21
C ARG A 85 -9.16 -6.09 -12.54
N PRO A 86 -10.06 -5.15 -12.91
CA PRO A 86 -9.65 -3.77 -13.20
C PRO A 86 -8.99 -3.07 -12.00
N VAL A 87 -9.42 -3.40 -10.78
CA VAL A 87 -8.79 -2.88 -9.55
C VAL A 87 -7.43 -3.52 -9.35
N GLU A 88 -7.31 -4.83 -9.55
CA GLU A 88 -6.04 -5.56 -9.46
C GLU A 88 -5.02 -5.07 -10.47
N ASP A 89 -5.43 -4.88 -11.72
CA ASP A 89 -4.58 -4.37 -12.81
C ASP A 89 -4.07 -2.96 -12.48
N PHE A 90 -4.95 -2.09 -11.96
CA PHE A 90 -4.57 -0.76 -11.50
C PHE A 90 -3.55 -0.83 -10.34
N VAL A 91 -3.78 -1.68 -9.35
CA VAL A 91 -2.86 -1.84 -8.21
C VAL A 91 -1.51 -2.41 -8.67
N ARG A 92 -1.51 -3.42 -9.55
CA ARG A 92 -0.30 -3.99 -10.17
C ARG A 92 0.53 -2.91 -10.87
N ASP A 93 -0.13 -2.06 -11.66
CA ASP A 93 0.50 -0.99 -12.43
C ASP A 93 1.08 0.11 -11.51
N VAL A 94 0.31 0.56 -10.51
CA VAL A 94 0.75 1.59 -9.55
C VAL A 94 1.95 1.11 -8.73
N LEU A 95 1.98 -0.16 -8.34
CA LEU A 95 3.08 -0.79 -7.60
C LEU A 95 4.24 -1.24 -8.51
N ALA A 96 4.13 -1.03 -9.82
CA ALA A 96 5.10 -1.47 -10.83
C ALA A 96 5.45 -2.98 -10.74
N ILE A 97 4.52 -3.83 -10.28
CA ILE A 97 4.76 -5.27 -10.04
C ILE A 97 5.28 -5.95 -11.31
N PRO A 98 4.63 -5.85 -12.49
CA PRO A 98 5.08 -6.59 -13.68
C PRO A 98 6.49 -6.19 -14.14
N ARG A 99 6.90 -4.94 -13.88
CA ARG A 99 8.24 -4.46 -14.22
C ARG A 99 9.28 -5.01 -13.25
N LEU A 100 8.94 -5.06 -11.97
CA LEU A 100 9.86 -5.46 -10.90
C LEU A 100 9.97 -6.98 -10.70
N THR A 101 8.95 -7.73 -11.10
CA THR A 101 8.99 -9.21 -11.15
C THR A 101 9.42 -9.73 -12.52
N GLY A 102 9.46 -8.86 -13.53
CA GLY A 102 10.05 -9.10 -14.84
C GLY A 102 11.50 -8.61 -14.96
N THR A 103 11.94 -8.24 -16.16
CA THR A 103 13.28 -7.69 -16.39
C THR A 103 13.46 -6.37 -15.61
N PRO A 104 14.54 -6.20 -14.81
CA PRO A 104 14.59 -5.16 -13.79
C PRO A 104 14.45 -3.74 -14.38
N PRO A 105 13.59 -2.88 -13.82
CA PRO A 105 13.52 -1.49 -14.24
C PRO A 105 14.75 -0.74 -13.75
N HIS A 106 15.24 0.17 -14.59
CA HIS A 106 16.25 1.14 -14.17
C HIS A 106 15.68 2.03 -13.06
N ALA A 107 16.47 2.25 -12.01
CA ALA A 107 16.10 3.22 -10.98
C ALA A 107 15.85 4.59 -11.65
N PRO A 108 14.76 5.30 -11.31
CA PRO A 108 14.51 6.61 -11.88
C PRO A 108 15.70 7.54 -11.60
N SER A 109 16.07 8.34 -12.60
CA SER A 109 17.13 9.32 -12.45
C SER A 109 16.77 10.32 -11.35
N ALA A 110 17.75 10.71 -10.53
CA ALA A 110 17.55 11.73 -9.51
C ALA A 110 17.05 13.03 -10.17
N VAL A 111 15.86 13.48 -9.78
CA VAL A 111 15.28 14.73 -10.31
C VAL A 111 15.90 15.91 -9.56
N PRO A 112 16.57 16.86 -10.23
CA PRO A 112 17.04 18.08 -9.59
C PRO A 112 15.86 19.02 -9.30
N GLY A 113 15.74 19.49 -8.05
CA GLY A 113 14.75 20.49 -7.65
C GLY A 113 14.12 20.22 -6.29
N PRO A 114 13.30 21.16 -5.75
CA PRO A 114 12.52 20.91 -4.55
C PRO A 114 11.49 19.82 -4.84
N ILE A 115 11.78 18.62 -4.33
CA ILE A 115 10.89 17.48 -4.36
C ILE A 115 9.70 17.76 -3.43
N ASN A 116 8.50 17.84 -4.00
CA ASN A 116 7.23 18.08 -3.32
C ASN A 116 6.32 16.83 -3.25
N TYR A 117 6.85 15.65 -3.59
CA TYR A 117 6.15 14.36 -3.51
C TYR A 117 7.12 13.20 -3.20
N PRO A 118 6.64 12.05 -2.70
CA PRO A 118 7.50 10.91 -2.33
C PRO A 118 7.90 10.13 -3.58
N HIS A 119 9.18 9.79 -3.71
CA HIS A 119 9.68 8.98 -4.82
C HIS A 119 9.76 7.51 -4.46
N TRP A 120 9.59 6.68 -5.49
CA TRP A 120 9.82 5.25 -5.47
C TRP A 120 11.18 4.90 -4.87
N SER A 121 11.20 3.80 -4.11
CA SER A 121 12.32 3.28 -3.31
C SER A 121 12.83 4.14 -2.17
N GLN A 122 12.44 5.42 -2.08
CA GLN A 122 12.86 6.28 -0.99
C GLN A 122 12.22 5.86 0.33
N ILE A 123 12.97 6.11 1.39
CA ILE A 123 12.62 5.71 2.75
C ILE A 123 12.28 6.94 3.56
N TYR A 124 11.08 6.92 4.13
CA TYR A 124 10.53 7.99 4.94
C TYR A 124 10.14 7.49 6.33
N TYR A 125 10.10 8.43 7.26
CA TYR A 125 9.46 8.24 8.55
C TYR A 125 8.10 8.91 8.51
N ALA A 126 7.05 8.11 8.65
CA ALA A 126 5.69 8.61 8.74
C ALA A 126 5.10 8.24 10.10
N GLY A 127 4.40 9.20 10.70
CA GLY A 127 3.52 8.91 11.82
C GLY A 127 2.39 7.97 11.39
N PRO A 128 1.67 7.37 12.35
CA PRO A 128 0.41 6.72 12.02
C PRO A 128 -0.56 7.69 11.31
N PRO A 129 -1.54 7.17 10.53
CA PRO A 129 -2.76 7.92 10.22
C PRO A 129 -3.37 8.53 11.50
N ALA A 130 -4.11 9.63 11.37
CA ALA A 130 -4.79 10.24 12.51
C ALA A 130 -5.62 9.19 13.28
N GLY A 131 -5.42 9.09 14.60
CA GLY A 131 -6.18 8.17 15.47
C GLY A 131 -5.50 6.87 15.90
N ILE A 132 -4.26 6.56 15.45
CA ILE A 132 -3.47 5.41 15.93
C ILE A 132 -2.30 5.91 16.82
N PRO A 133 -1.91 5.20 17.91
CA PRO A 133 -0.86 5.65 18.83
C PRO A 133 0.46 6.04 18.15
N PRO A 134 1.15 7.10 18.64
CA PRO A 134 2.21 7.82 17.92
C PRO A 134 3.50 7.01 17.83
N GLN A 135 3.54 6.05 16.90
CA GLN A 135 4.79 5.39 16.55
C GLN A 135 5.15 5.77 15.13
N THR A 136 6.09 6.68 14.99
CA THR A 136 6.73 6.98 13.70
C THR A 136 7.39 5.71 13.18
N LYS A 137 6.97 5.24 12.01
CA LYS A 137 7.50 4.01 11.39
C LYS A 137 8.33 4.35 10.16
N ARG A 138 9.42 3.59 10.00
CA ARG A 138 10.21 3.57 8.77
C ARG A 138 9.39 2.88 7.67
N ARG A 139 9.27 3.56 6.53
CA ARG A 139 8.48 3.10 5.40
C ARG A 139 9.22 3.35 4.09
N VAL A 140 9.12 2.40 3.18
CA VAL A 140 9.61 2.51 1.80
C VAL A 140 8.44 2.83 0.88
N VAL A 141 8.63 3.76 -0.03
CA VAL A 141 7.67 4.06 -1.10
C VAL A 141 7.76 2.99 -2.17
N VAL A 142 6.62 2.35 -2.47
CA VAL A 142 6.54 1.23 -3.43
C VAL A 142 5.75 1.58 -4.68
N SER A 143 5.02 2.70 -4.64
CA SER A 143 4.26 3.22 -5.78
C SER A 143 5.13 4.08 -6.69
N ARG A 144 4.81 4.08 -7.99
CA ARG A 144 5.53 4.82 -9.02
C ARG A 144 5.38 6.35 -8.87
N ASP A 145 6.42 7.08 -9.28
CA ASP A 145 6.55 8.53 -9.09
C ASP A 145 5.45 9.36 -9.76
N ASP A 146 5.02 8.98 -10.96
CA ASP A 146 3.96 9.65 -11.71
C ASP A 146 2.61 9.56 -11.00
N TYR A 147 2.31 8.40 -10.40
CA TYR A 147 1.15 8.23 -9.52
C TYR A 147 1.28 9.13 -8.29
N ASN A 148 2.40 9.06 -7.57
CA ASN A 148 2.62 9.79 -6.31
C ASN A 148 2.47 11.31 -6.47
N ARG A 149 3.01 11.83 -7.57
CA ARG A 149 2.91 13.25 -7.94
C ARG A 149 1.46 13.70 -8.13
N VAL A 150 0.63 12.85 -8.72
CA VAL A 150 -0.76 13.17 -9.07
C VAL A 150 -1.68 13.04 -7.86
N VAL A 151 -1.50 12.01 -7.03
CA VAL A 151 -2.40 11.74 -5.89
C VAL A 151 -2.06 12.51 -4.62
N GLY A 152 -0.91 13.20 -4.57
CA GLY A 152 -0.50 13.98 -3.39
C GLY A 152 -0.13 13.11 -2.18
N GLY A 153 0.47 11.95 -2.43
CA GLY A 153 0.87 10.97 -1.43
C GLY A 153 1.59 9.79 -2.07
N ALA A 154 1.76 8.71 -1.32
CA ALA A 154 2.32 7.47 -1.87
C ALA A 154 1.82 6.22 -1.13
N ILE A 155 1.74 5.11 -1.86
CA ILE A 155 1.62 3.77 -1.27
C ILE A 155 2.99 3.36 -0.74
N CYS A 156 3.01 2.98 0.54
CA CYS A 156 4.21 2.69 1.29
C CYS A 156 4.09 1.34 2.01
N VAL A 157 5.22 0.66 2.13
CA VAL A 157 5.38 -0.55 2.95
C VAL A 157 6.21 -0.22 4.18
N ARG A 158 5.79 -0.68 5.35
CA ARG A 158 6.59 -0.54 6.58
C ARG A 158 7.76 -1.51 6.56
N THR A 159 8.91 -1.10 7.07
CA THR A 159 10.01 -2.02 7.40
C THR A 159 10.05 -2.34 8.90
N THR A 160 10.52 -3.53 9.26
CA THR A 160 10.65 -3.99 10.64
C THR A 160 11.90 -4.84 10.83
N THR A 161 12.48 -4.83 12.03
CA THR A 161 13.56 -5.74 12.44
C THR A 161 13.05 -6.89 13.33
N SER A 162 11.74 -6.98 13.53
CA SER A 162 11.16 -8.01 14.40
C SER A 162 11.48 -9.42 13.91
N PRO A 163 11.99 -10.31 14.78
CA PRO A 163 12.30 -11.69 14.40
C PRO A 163 11.03 -12.50 14.10
N ASN A 164 9.91 -12.19 14.77
CA ASN A 164 8.66 -12.96 14.74
C ASN A 164 7.87 -12.87 13.43
N ARG A 165 8.36 -12.14 12.42
CA ARG A 165 7.69 -12.00 11.12
C ARG A 165 8.52 -12.71 10.05
N GLY A 166 7.96 -13.70 9.38
CA GLY A 166 8.65 -14.49 8.35
C GLY A 166 7.69 -14.96 7.26
N GLY A 167 8.23 -15.49 6.16
CA GLY A 167 7.48 -15.88 4.98
C GLY A 167 7.52 -14.83 3.86
N GLN A 168 6.90 -15.13 2.73
CA GLN A 168 7.01 -14.33 1.51
C GLN A 168 6.39 -12.92 1.62
N GLY A 169 5.39 -12.73 2.50
CA GLY A 169 4.86 -11.40 2.85
C GLY A 169 5.79 -10.54 3.71
N PHE A 170 6.96 -11.09 4.10
CA PHE A 170 7.98 -10.45 4.93
C PHE A 170 9.40 -10.61 4.36
N PRO A 171 9.66 -10.19 3.10
CA PRO A 171 10.96 -10.40 2.48
C PRO A 171 12.05 -9.66 3.25
N VAL A 172 13.19 -10.34 3.44
CA VAL A 172 14.39 -9.79 4.08
C VAL A 172 15.13 -8.93 3.05
N LEU A 173 15.49 -7.71 3.44
CA LEU A 173 16.17 -6.73 2.61
C LEU A 173 17.67 -6.73 2.89
N SER A 174 18.44 -6.08 2.02
CA SER A 174 19.90 -5.99 2.09
C SER A 174 20.44 -5.40 3.40
N ASP A 175 19.66 -4.57 4.09
CA ASP A 175 19.99 -4.00 5.40
C ASP A 175 19.62 -4.89 6.61
N GLY A 176 19.14 -6.11 6.35
CA GLY A 176 18.67 -7.06 7.36
C GLY A 176 17.27 -6.78 7.90
N SER A 177 16.62 -5.68 7.49
CA SER A 177 15.23 -5.41 7.81
C SER A 177 14.28 -6.24 6.94
N LYS A 178 13.01 -6.31 7.33
CA LYS A 178 11.94 -7.01 6.60
C LYS A 178 10.89 -6.02 6.15
N ALA A 179 10.46 -6.10 4.89
CA ALA A 179 9.31 -5.33 4.41
C ALA A 179 7.99 -6.00 4.87
N VAL A 180 7.01 -5.23 5.31
CA VAL A 180 5.70 -5.73 5.76
C VAL A 180 4.70 -5.59 4.60
N CYS A 181 4.83 -6.44 3.58
CA CYS A 181 4.07 -6.30 2.33
C CYS A 181 2.55 -6.49 2.52
N VAL A 182 2.16 -7.29 3.51
CA VAL A 182 0.75 -7.54 3.86
C VAL A 182 0.00 -6.29 4.35
N LEU A 183 0.72 -5.24 4.79
CA LEU A 183 0.15 -3.99 5.32
C LEU A 183 0.57 -2.76 4.50
N SER A 184 0.52 -2.87 3.17
CA SER A 184 0.74 -1.73 2.29
C SER A 184 -0.36 -0.70 2.48
N THR A 185 0.03 0.58 2.58
CA THR A 185 -0.93 1.65 2.88
C THR A 185 -0.51 2.95 2.25
N PHE A 186 -1.50 3.71 1.80
CA PHE A 186 -1.34 5.05 1.27
C PHE A 186 -1.13 6.04 2.40
N LEU A 187 -0.19 6.94 2.18
CA LEU A 187 0.14 8.03 3.07
C LEU A 187 0.10 9.35 2.29
N PRO A 188 -0.75 10.31 2.70
CA PRO A 188 -0.74 11.66 2.16
C PRO A 188 0.61 12.35 2.35
N ASN A 189 0.97 13.29 1.48
CA ASN A 189 2.19 14.10 1.62
C ASN A 189 2.31 14.77 3.00
N ALA A 190 1.19 15.21 3.57
CA ALA A 190 1.15 15.84 4.89
C ALA A 190 1.58 14.91 6.04
N THR A 191 1.47 13.58 5.88
CA THR A 191 1.91 12.60 6.88
C THR A 191 3.33 12.09 6.64
N ILE A 192 3.87 12.31 5.44
CA ILE A 192 5.23 11.96 5.06
C ILE A 192 6.15 13.13 5.40
N ARG A 193 7.08 12.93 6.34
CA ARG A 193 8.03 13.97 6.71
C ARG A 193 9.12 14.10 5.64
N PHE A 194 8.96 15.06 4.74
CA PHE A 194 10.00 15.54 3.82
C PHE A 194 11.02 16.39 4.59
N ASP A 195 11.80 15.80 5.48
CA ASP A 195 12.79 16.57 6.23
C ASP A 195 13.97 16.97 5.31
N GLN A 196 14.10 18.28 5.05
CA GLN A 196 15.04 18.82 4.08
C GLN A 196 16.49 18.96 4.58
N ARG A 197 16.82 18.76 5.87
CA ARG A 197 18.20 19.05 6.32
C ARG A 197 18.92 18.10 7.29
N GLN A 198 18.31 17.20 8.07
CA GLN A 198 19.10 16.51 9.13
C GLN A 198 18.80 15.04 9.49
N SER A 199 17.92 14.31 8.80
CA SER A 199 17.41 13.03 9.35
C SER A 199 17.13 11.92 8.34
N ARG A 200 17.83 11.88 7.19
CA ARG A 200 17.73 10.72 6.28
C ARG A 200 18.38 9.47 6.93
N PRO A 201 17.65 8.35 7.12
CA PRO A 201 18.26 7.11 7.57
C PRO A 201 19.27 6.61 6.52
N ARG A 202 20.28 5.85 6.96
CA ARG A 202 21.13 5.07 6.05
C ARG A 202 20.61 3.62 6.04
N PRO A 203 20.22 3.05 4.88
CA PRO A 203 20.13 3.72 3.58
C PRO A 203 18.90 4.64 3.49
N SER A 204 18.99 5.67 2.63
CA SER A 204 17.89 6.64 2.41
C SER A 204 16.92 6.21 1.29
N GLN A 205 17.29 5.17 0.58
CA GLN A 205 16.53 4.52 -0.48
C GLN A 205 16.95 3.05 -0.54
N PHE A 206 16.07 2.18 -1.04
CA PHE A 206 16.41 0.81 -1.37
C PHE A 206 16.84 0.68 -2.84
N PHE A 207 17.67 -0.33 -3.12
CA PHE A 207 18.11 -0.63 -4.48
C PHE A 207 17.07 -1.48 -5.23
N THR A 208 17.22 -1.58 -6.55
CA THR A 208 16.29 -2.34 -7.41
C THR A 208 16.08 -3.78 -6.93
N GLN A 209 17.11 -4.45 -6.41
CA GLN A 209 16.98 -5.81 -5.87
C GLN A 209 16.06 -5.88 -4.64
N ASP A 210 16.23 -4.96 -3.69
CA ASP A 210 15.34 -4.86 -2.53
C ASP A 210 13.91 -4.56 -2.95
N MET A 211 13.74 -3.65 -3.91
CA MET A 211 12.43 -3.29 -4.44
C MET A 211 11.77 -4.44 -5.22
N ALA A 212 12.53 -5.27 -5.93
CA ALA A 212 12.04 -6.47 -6.57
C ALA A 212 11.56 -7.51 -5.55
N MET A 213 12.30 -7.70 -4.45
CA MET A 213 11.85 -8.57 -3.35
C MET A 213 10.57 -8.05 -2.69
N ILE A 214 10.46 -6.74 -2.50
CA ILE A 214 9.24 -6.10 -2.00
C ILE A 214 8.08 -6.32 -2.98
N ALA A 215 8.30 -6.17 -4.28
CA ALA A 215 7.29 -6.40 -5.31
C ALA A 215 6.79 -7.85 -5.30
N VAL A 216 7.68 -8.84 -5.20
CA VAL A 216 7.29 -10.27 -5.05
C VAL A 216 6.43 -10.46 -3.79
N GLY A 217 6.85 -9.91 -2.65
CA GLY A 217 6.07 -10.03 -1.41
C GLY A 217 4.72 -9.32 -1.45
N LEU A 218 4.60 -8.22 -2.20
CA LEU A 218 3.33 -7.52 -2.45
C LEU A 218 2.43 -8.32 -3.39
N ALA A 219 2.98 -8.90 -4.45
CA ALA A 219 2.26 -9.76 -5.39
C ALA A 219 1.66 -10.96 -4.66
N GLU A 220 2.45 -11.62 -3.83
CA GLU A 220 1.98 -12.74 -3.01
C GLU A 220 0.89 -12.28 -2.02
N ALA A 221 1.15 -11.22 -1.25
CA ALA A 221 0.22 -10.76 -0.20
C ALA A 221 -1.15 -10.29 -0.76
N LEU A 222 -1.13 -9.71 -1.96
CA LEU A 222 -2.30 -9.14 -2.61
C LEU A 222 -2.82 -10.00 -3.76
N ASP A 223 -2.30 -11.20 -3.98
CA ASP A 223 -2.67 -12.10 -5.09
C ASP A 223 -2.69 -11.37 -6.46
N LEU A 224 -1.56 -10.72 -6.79
CA LEU A 224 -1.34 -9.85 -7.95
C LEU A 224 -0.23 -10.34 -8.90
#